data_AF-A0A3D1ZCH4-F1
#
_entry.id   AF-A0A3D1ZCH4-F1
#
_cell.length_a   1.000
_cell.length_b   1.000
_cell.length_c   1.000
_cell.angle_alpha   90.00
_cell.angle_beta   90.00
_cell.angle_gamma   90.00
#
_symmetry.space_group_name_H-M   'P 1'
#
loop_
_entity.id
_entity.type
_entity.pdbx_description
1 polymer ?
#
loop_
_entity_poly.entity_id
_entity_poly.type
_entity_poly.pdbx_seq_one_letter_code
_entity_poly.pdbx_strand_id
1 'polypeptide(L)' 'MAHVEGEFYAIGEECPHAGGPLGDGTLDGCEIECPWHASRFDVRTGEATMPPATEPVPTYAVNIDGDDIQVASP' A
#
# COMPACT_ATOMS: atom_id res chain seq x y z
N MET A 1 0.88 -5.61 -2.51
CA MET A 1 -0.39 -6.15 -2.00
C MET A 1 -0.31 -6.23 -0.49
N ALA A 2 -1.38 -5.90 0.20
CA ALA A 2 -1.54 -6.05 1.64
C ALA A 2 -2.75 -6.94 1.93
N HIS A 3 -2.67 -7.76 2.98
CA HIS A 3 -3.77 -8.61 3.43
C HIS A 3 -4.10 -8.22 4.87
N VAL A 4 -5.29 -7.64 5.06
CA VAL A 4 -5.73 -7.06 6.33
C VAL A 4 -7.10 -7.62 6.66
N GLU A 5 -7.21 -8.30 7.81
CA GLU A 5 -8.48 -8.84 8.32
C GLU A 5 -9.29 -9.71 7.33
N GLY A 6 -8.61 -10.41 6.41
CA GLY A 6 -9.26 -11.27 5.40
C GLY A 6 -9.48 -10.60 4.04
N GLU A 7 -9.22 -9.30 3.93
CA GLU A 7 -9.39 -8.52 2.71
C GLU A 7 -8.04 -8.17 2.07
N PHE A 8 -8.01 -8.16 0.74
CA PHE A 8 -6.80 -7.84 -0.03
C PHE A 8 -6.87 -6.42 -0.60
N TYR A 9 -5.77 -5.70 -0.45
CA TYR A 9 -5.59 -4.35 -0.98
C TYR A 9 -4.33 -4.26 -1.85
N ALA A 10 -4.38 -3.40 -2.86
CA ALA A 10 -3.25 -3.14 -3.74
C ALA A 10 -3.02 -1.63 -3.86
N ILE A 11 -1.78 -1.23 -3.62
CA ILE A 11 -1.31 0.16 -3.70
C ILE A 11 -0.02 0.22 -4.54
N GLY A 12 0.37 1.43 -4.94
CA GLY A 12 1.65 1.70 -5.59
C GLY A 12 2.83 1.20 -4.77
N GLU A 13 3.84 0.65 -5.45
CA GLU A 13 5.03 0.09 -4.79
C GLU A 13 6.03 1.19 -4.39
N GLU A 14 6.06 2.30 -5.12
CA GLU A 14 7.02 3.37 -4.92
C GLU A 14 6.48 4.44 -3.94
N CYS A 15 7.19 4.65 -2.84
CA CYS A 15 6.88 5.71 -1.89
C CYS A 15 7.14 7.09 -2.53
N PRO A 16 6.14 8.00 -2.59
CA PRO A 16 6.26 9.28 -3.31
C PRO A 16 7.25 10.26 -2.67
N HIS A 17 7.70 10.01 -1.44
CA HIS A 17 8.69 10.87 -0.77
C HIS A 17 10.08 10.80 -1.44
N ALA A 18 10.57 9.60 -1.73
CA ALA A 18 11.94 9.40 -2.20
C ALA A 18 12.14 8.15 -3.07
N GLY A 19 11.07 7.44 -3.45
CA GLY A 19 11.18 6.23 -4.27
C GLY A 19 11.34 4.93 -3.47
N GLY A 20 11.04 4.94 -2.17
CA GLY A 20 11.26 3.77 -1.31
C GLY A 20 10.30 2.61 -1.60
N PRO A 21 10.74 1.34 -1.53
CA PRO A 21 9.94 0.17 -1.88
C PRO A 21 8.95 -0.18 -0.75
N LEU A 22 7.69 0.19 -0.91
CA LEU A 22 6.63 -0.09 0.07
C LEU A 22 6.37 -1.59 0.26
N GLY A 23 6.66 -2.41 -0.75
CA GLY A 23 6.55 -3.86 -0.66
C GLY A 23 7.50 -4.50 0.35
N ASP A 24 8.62 -3.83 0.66
CA ASP A 24 9.60 -4.24 1.67
C ASP A 24 9.33 -3.59 3.05
N GLY A 25 8.20 -2.87 3.18
CA GLY A 25 7.78 -2.18 4.40
C GLY A 25 7.15 -3.08 5.47
N THR A 26 6.74 -2.47 6.58
CA THR A 26 6.04 -3.16 7.67
C THR A 26 4.57 -2.78 7.70
N LEU A 27 3.68 -3.78 7.61
CA LEU A 27 2.23 -3.60 7.70
C LEU A 27 1.78 -3.67 9.17
N ASP A 28 1.15 -2.61 9.66
CA ASP A 28 0.54 -2.50 11.00
C ASP A 28 -0.93 -2.12 10.86
N GLY A 29 -1.84 -3.07 11.08
CA GLY A 29 -3.26 -2.91 10.79
C GLY A 29 -3.50 -2.56 9.31
N CYS A 30 -4.05 -1.37 9.06
CA CYS A 30 -4.27 -0.85 7.71
C CYS A 30 -3.15 0.07 7.21
N GLU A 31 -2.07 0.27 7.98
CA GLU A 31 -0.99 1.17 7.61
C GLU A 31 0.26 0.40 7.17
N ILE A 32 0.80 0.73 6.01
CA ILE A 32 2.11 0.25 5.57
C ILE A 32 3.17 1.33 5.86
N GLU A 33 4.23 0.95 6.57
CA GLU A 33 5.37 1.83 6.88
C GLU A 33 6.49 1.61 5.86
N CYS A 34 6.90 2.70 5.18
CA CYS A 34 8.00 2.70 4.24
C CYS A 34 9.34 2.42 4.95
N PRO A 35 10.15 1.46 4.47
CA PRO A 35 11.35 1.01 5.18
C PRO A 35 12.49 2.05 5.20
N TRP A 36 12.42 3.12 4.40
CA TRP A 36 13.49 4.11 4.31
C TRP A 36 13.39 5.22 5.37
N HIS A 37 12.22 5.88 5.44
CA HIS A 37 12.03 7.07 6.27
C HIS A 37 10.75 7.01 7.11
N ALA A 38 10.15 5.83 7.21
CA ALA A 38 8.96 5.53 8.00
C ALA A 38 7.67 6.26 7.59
N SER A 39 7.59 6.89 6.41
CA SER A 39 6.29 7.39 5.91
C SER A 39 5.25 6.27 5.94
N ARG A 40 4.03 6.58 6.38
CA ARG A 40 2.93 5.60 6.44
C ARG A 40 1.82 5.93 5.47
N PHE A 41 1.15 4.90 5.00
CA PHE A 41 0.03 5.00 4.08
C PHE A 41 -1.08 4.05 4.51
N ASP A 42 -2.33 4.49 4.45
CA ASP A 42 -3.48 3.59 4.60
C ASP A 42 -3.60 2.73 3.32
N VAL A 43 -3.47 1.41 3.43
CA VAL A 43 -3.47 0.50 2.26
C VAL A 43 -4.80 0.44 1.53
N ARG A 44 -5.89 0.94 2.14
CA ARG A 44 -7.24 0.93 1.57
C ARG A 44 -7.49 2.14 0.68
N THR A 45 -6.91 3.29 1.06
CA THR A 45 -7.13 4.57 0.37
C THR A 45 -5.90 5.08 -0.37
N GLY A 46 -4.71 4.60 0.00
CA GLY A 46 -3.42 5.09 -0.47
C GLY A 46 -2.99 6.40 0.18
N GLU A 47 -3.79 6.98 1.07
CA GLU A 47 -3.50 8.27 1.70
C GLU A 47 -2.28 8.18 2.61
N ALA A 48 -1.40 9.19 2.52
CA ALA A 48 -0.29 9.33 3.46
C ALA A 48 -0.82 9.72 4.84
N THR A 49 -0.55 8.88 5.84
CA THR A 49 -1.00 9.08 7.22
C THR A 49 0.12 9.53 8.15
N MET A 50 1.38 9.30 7.76
CA MET A 50 2.55 9.76 8.51
C MET A 50 3.61 10.37 7.57
N PRO A 51 4.12 11.59 7.86
CA PRO A 51 5.21 12.19 7.11
C PRO A 51 6.51 11.36 7.23
N PRO A 52 7.49 11.53 6.32
CA PRO A 52 7.69 12.68 5.43
C PRO A 52 6.88 12.69 4.14
N ALA A 53 6.27 11.59 3.71
CA ALA A 53 5.38 11.62 2.55
C ALA A 53 4.12 12.42 2.85
N THR A 54 3.66 13.22 1.88
CA THR A 54 2.41 13.99 1.97
C THR A 54 1.46 13.70 0.82
N GLU A 55 1.96 13.13 -0.27
CA GLU A 55 1.15 12.71 -1.42
C GLU A 55 0.69 11.25 -1.23
N PRO A 56 -0.53 10.90 -1.69
CA PRO A 56 -1.00 9.53 -1.64
C PRO A 56 -0.25 8.65 -2.65
N VAL A 57 -0.28 7.35 -2.42
CA VAL A 57 0.05 6.34 -3.44
C VAL A 57 -1.20 5.93 -4.22
N PRO A 58 -1.08 5.53 -5.50
CA PRO A 58 -2.22 5.00 -6.24
C PRO A 58 -2.76 3.73 -5.58
N THR A 59 -4.07 3.52 -5.69
CA THR A 59 -4.73 2.26 -5.33
C THR A 59 -5.18 1.54 -6.58
N TYR A 60 -5.25 0.21 -6.51
CA TYR A 60 -5.67 -0.63 -7.62
C TYR A 60 -6.81 -1.54 -7.17
N ALA A 61 -7.82 -1.70 -8.04
CA ALA A 61 -8.92 -2.59 -7.75
C ALA A 61 -8.41 -4.03 -7.62
N VAL A 62 -8.85 -4.71 -6.56
CA VAL A 62 -8.56 -6.11 -6.30
C VAL A 62 -9.84 -6.91 -6.51
N ASN A 63 -9.74 -8.00 -7.28
CA ASN A 63 -10.81 -8.98 -7.45
C ASN A 63 -10.30 -10.35 -7.02
N ILE A 64 -11.16 -11.12 -6.35
CA ILE A 64 -10.87 -12.49 -5.91
C ILE A 64 -11.74 -13.43 -6.75
N ASP A 65 -11.08 -14.30 -7.52
CA ASP A 65 -11.75 -15.31 -8.35
C ASP A 65 -11.24 -16.71 -7.95
N GLY A 66 -11.99 -17.36 -7.06
CA GLY A 66 -11.56 -18.62 -6.45
C GLY A 66 -10.28 -18.42 -5.63
N ASP A 67 -9.20 -19.08 -6.06
CA ASP A 67 -7.87 -18.98 -5.42
C ASP A 67 -6.98 -17.90 -6.05
N ASP A 68 -7.43 -17.24 -7.13
CA ASP A 68 -6.68 -16.21 -7.83
C ASP A 68 -6.99 -14.81 -7.29
N ILE A 69 -5.94 -14.04 -7.01
CA ILE A 69 -6.01 -12.61 -6.68
C ILE A 69 -5.60 -11.80 -7.89
N GLN A 70 -6.53 -11.02 -8.43
CA GLN A 70 -6.33 -10.19 -9.61
C GLN A 70 -6.22 -8.72 -9.20
N VAL A 71 -5.24 -8.02 -9.77
CA VAL A 71 -5.02 -6.58 -9.56
C VAL A 71 -5.22 -5.88 -10.89
N ALA A 72 -6.06 -4.84 -10.92
CA ALA A 72 -6.24 -4.02 -12.11
C ALA A 72 -4.93 -3.34 -12.51
N SER A 73 -4.61 -3.37 -13.80
CA SER A 73 -3.50 -2.57 -14.32
C SER A 73 -3.81 -1.06 -14.21
N PRO A 74 -2.77 -0.22 -14.10
CA PRO A 74 -2.94 1.24 -14.16
C PRO A 74 -3.65 1.72 -15.42
#